data_AF-A0A1G1WFN3-F1
#
_entry.id   AF-A0A1G1WFN3-F1
#
_cell.length_a   1.000
_cell.length_b   1.000
_cell.length_c   1.000
_cell.angle_alpha   90.00
_cell.angle_beta   90.00
_cell.angle_gamma   90.00
#
_symmetry.space_group_name_H-M   'P 1'
#
loop_
_entity.id
_entity.type
_entity.pdbx_description
1 polymer ?
#
loop_
_entity_poly.entity_id
_entity_poly.type
_entity_poly.pdbx_seq_one_letter_code
_entity_poly.pdbx_strand_id
1 'polypeptide(L)' 'MIEVSVETRYFCNGTDQAVVTEEQYNQGLTKCGNESCSMYGQPFEKGLYCTTCQKRIAEDEQGEHQH' A
#
# COMPACT_ATOMS: atom_id res chain seq x y z
N MET A 1 -24.85 7.61 -1.44
CA MET A 1 -23.74 6.92 -2.11
C MET A 1 -22.57 6.98 -1.16
N ILE A 2 -22.10 5.84 -0.64
CA ILE A 2 -20.90 5.84 0.21
C ILE A 2 -19.73 6.04 -0.76
N GLU A 3 -19.19 7.24 -0.80
CA GLU A 3 -18.00 7.56 -1.58
C GLU A 3 -16.82 6.84 -0.90
N VAL A 4 -16.58 5.59 -1.32
CA VAL A 4 -15.43 4.83 -0.85
C VAL A 4 -14.19 5.56 -1.34
N SER A 5 -13.54 6.27 -0.41
CA SER A 5 -12.36 7.06 -0.72
C SER A 5 -11.18 6.10 -0.83
N VAL A 6 -10.88 5.70 -2.07
CA VAL A 6 -9.72 4.87 -2.41
C VAL A 6 -8.62 5.75 -2.97
N GLU A 7 -7.40 5.55 -2.50
CA GLU A 7 -6.22 6.25 -2.98
C GLU A 7 -5.12 5.26 -3.36
N THR A 8 -4.28 5.65 -4.31
CA THR A 8 -3.09 4.86 -4.67
C THR A 8 -2.03 5.06 -3.59
N ARG A 9 -1.60 3.95 -2.99
CA ARG A 9 -0.45 3.92 -2.08
C ARG A 9 0.53 2.84 -2.50
N TYR A 10 1.73 2.96 -1.99
CA TYR A 10 2.83 2.06 -2.27
C TYR A 10 3.17 1.31 -0.99
N PHE A 11 3.18 -0.01 -1.07
CA PHE A 11 3.23 -0.90 0.09
C PHE A 11 4.52 -1.70 0.09
N CYS A 12 5.13 -1.80 1.26
CA CYS A 12 6.23 -2.72 1.50
C CYS A 12 5.65 -4.09 1.83
N ASN A 13 5.93 -5.09 0.99
CA ASN A 13 5.61 -6.48 1.29
C ASN A 13 6.63 -7.13 2.25
N GLY A 14 7.46 -6.33 2.91
CA GLY A 14 8.41 -6.79 3.91
C GLY A 14 7.82 -6.85 5.31
N THR A 15 8.66 -7.22 6.27
CA THR A 15 8.29 -7.32 7.70
C THR A 15 7.87 -5.98 8.30
N ASP A 16 8.36 -4.88 7.74
CA ASP A 16 8.09 -3.52 8.19
C ASP A 16 6.69 -3.02 7.81
N GLN A 17 6.07 -3.61 6.78
CA GLN A 17 4.74 -3.22 6.27
C GLN A 17 4.58 -1.70 6.02
N ALA A 18 5.69 -0.99 5.74
CA ALA A 18 5.67 0.43 5.43
C ALA A 18 4.70 0.74 4.29
N VAL A 19 3.96 1.82 4.44
CA VAL A 19 3.03 2.34 3.42
C VAL A 19 3.43 3.77 3.13
N VAL A 20 3.66 4.07 1.87
CA VAL A 20 4.06 5.40 1.41
C VAL A 20 3.06 5.92 0.40
N THR A 21 2.81 7.22 0.43
CA THR A 21 1.89 7.86 -0.53
C THR A 21 2.56 8.01 -1.89
N GLU A 22 1.76 8.27 -2.91
CA GLU A 22 2.30 8.58 -4.24
C GLU A 22 3.22 9.80 -4.23
N GLU A 23 2.95 10.80 -3.40
CA GLU A 23 3.84 11.97 -3.26
C GLU A 23 5.21 11.56 -2.69
N GLN A 24 5.25 10.74 -1.63
CA GLN A 24 6.50 10.24 -1.06
C GLN A 24 7.27 9.37 -2.06
N TYR A 25 6.56 8.53 -2.81
CA TYR A 25 7.15 7.72 -3.86
C TYR A 25 7.78 8.61 -4.95
N ASN A 26 7.08 9.66 -5.40
CA ASN A 26 7.59 10.64 -6.37
C ASN A 26 8.74 11.50 -5.83
N GLN A 27 8.81 11.71 -4.52
CA GLN A 27 9.95 12.36 -3.85
C GLN A 27 11.21 11.48 -3.79
N GLY A 28 11.14 10.23 -4.30
CA GLY A 28 12.27 9.31 -4.37
C GLY A 28 12.21 8.17 -3.34
N LEU A 29 11.18 8.16 -2.49
CA LEU A 29 10.96 7.10 -1.49
C LEU A 29 10.30 5.88 -2.15
N THR A 30 11.02 5.32 -3.12
CA THR A 30 10.56 4.22 -3.99
C THR A 30 10.93 2.84 -3.47
N LYS A 31 11.77 2.76 -2.44
CA LYS A 31 12.31 1.52 -1.88
C LYS A 31 12.20 1.51 -0.35
N CYS A 32 12.08 0.31 0.22
CA CYS A 32 12.12 0.15 1.68
C CYS A 32 13.49 0.60 2.23
N GLY A 33 13.47 1.59 3.11
CA GLY A 33 14.67 2.14 3.76
C GLY A 33 15.03 1.49 5.10
N ASN A 34 14.22 0.54 5.60
CA ASN A 34 14.49 -0.10 6.88
C ASN A 34 15.51 -1.24 6.71
N GLU A 35 16.73 -1.05 7.23
CA GLU A 35 17.84 -2.01 7.18
C GLU A 35 17.52 -3.35 7.86
N SER A 36 16.57 -3.37 8.80
CA SER A 36 16.10 -4.58 9.48
C SER A 36 14.97 -5.31 8.74
N CYS A 37 14.49 -4.75 7.62
CA CYS A 37 13.43 -5.35 6.83
C CYS A 37 13.99 -6.41 5.88
N SER A 38 13.32 -7.56 5.76
CA SER A 38 13.68 -8.59 4.77
C SER A 38 13.62 -8.08 3.32
N MET A 39 12.87 -7.00 3.09
CA MET A 39 12.70 -6.34 1.79
C MET A 39 13.49 -5.02 1.71
N TYR A 40 14.51 -4.83 2.54
CA TYR A 40 15.40 -3.66 2.47
C TYR A 40 15.93 -3.45 1.04
N GLY A 41 15.80 -2.22 0.53
CA GLY A 41 16.23 -1.85 -0.83
C GLY A 41 15.32 -2.37 -1.95
N GLN A 42 14.29 -3.17 -1.65
CA GLN A 42 13.29 -3.57 -2.63
C GLN A 42 12.29 -2.44 -2.90
N PRO A 43 11.79 -2.32 -4.14
CA PRO A 43 10.81 -1.30 -4.49
C PRO A 43 9.47 -1.57 -3.78
N PHE A 44 8.73 -0.49 -3.50
CA PHE A 44 7.37 -0.62 -3.00
C PHE A 44 6.42 -1.10 -4.10
N GLU A 45 5.42 -1.89 -3.71
CA GLU A 45 4.38 -2.39 -4.61
C GLU A 45 3.21 -1.41 -4.64
N LYS A 46 2.79 -1.01 -5.84
CA LYS A 46 1.62 -0.16 -6.02
C LYS A 46 0.35 -0.94 -5.62
N GLY A 47 -0.51 -0.32 -4.83
CA GLY A 47 -1.80 -0.88 -4.45
C GLY A 47 -2.85 0.19 -4.18
N LEU A 48 -4.11 -0.23 -4.12
CA LEU A 48 -5.20 0.63 -3.70
C LEU A 48 -5.31 0.57 -2.17
N TYR A 49 -5.45 1.72 -1.53
CA TYR A 49 -5.70 1.85 -0.11
C TYR A 49 -7.10 2.43 0.10
N CYS A 50 -7.95 1.71 0.82
CA CYS A 50 -9.23 2.24 1.25
C CYS A 50 -9.01 3.10 2.49
N THR A 51 -9.19 4.42 2.41
CA THR A 51 -9.10 5.28 3.59
C THR A 51 -10.26 5.08 4.55
N THR A 52 -11.41 4.62 4.03
CA THR A 52 -12.59 4.27 4.82
C THR A 52 -12.38 3.01 5.64
N CYS A 53 -11.84 1.95 5.02
CA CYS A 53 -11.57 0.67 5.70
C CYS A 53 -10.17 0.61 6.33
N GLN A 54 -9.35 1.65 6.11
CA GLN A 54 -7.96 1.75 6.53
C GLN A 54 -7.10 0.52 6.14
N LYS A 55 -7.42 -0.12 5.01
CA LYS A 55 -6.78 -1.36 4.54
C LYS A 55 -6.41 -1.29 3.07
N ARG A 56 -5.37 -2.05 2.70
CA ARG A 56 -5.05 -2.32 1.29
C ARG A 56 -6.21 -3.11 0.66
N ILE A 57 -6.64 -2.67 -0.52
CA ILE A 57 -7.56 -3.41 -1.38
C ILE A 57 -6.68 -4.25 -2.30
N ALA A 58 -6.71 -5.57 -2.16
CA ALA A 58 -6.14 -6.44 -3.17
C ALA A 58 -6.99 -6.30 -4.45
N GLU A 59 -6.35 -6.16 -5.62
CA GLU A 59 -7.07 -6.12 -6.92
C GLU A 59 -7.95 -7.37 -7.16
N ASP A 60 -7.73 -8.44 -6.39
CA ASP A 60 -8.52 -9.68 -6.41
C ASP A 60 -9.84 -9.60 -5.61
N GLU A 61 -10.03 -8.59 -4.75
CA GLU A 61 -11.19 -8.47 -3.84
C GLU A 61 -12.39 -7.66 -4.40
N GLN A 62 -12.53 -7.53 -5.72
CA GLN A 62 -13.82 -7.11 -6.30
C GLN A 62 -14.88 -8.23 -6.30
N GLY A 63 -14.59 -9.40 -5.72
CA GLY A 63 -15.48 -10.57 -5.71
C GLY A 63 -16.46 -10.68 -4.55
N GLU A 64 -16.11 -10.37 -3.30
CA GLU A 64 -16.89 -10.94 -2.18
C GLU A 64 -16.65 -10.28 -0.80
N HIS A 65 -17.39 -9.20 -0.51
CA HIS A 65 -17.81 -8.92 0.88
C HIS A 65 -19.15 -9.60 1.14
N GLN A 66 -19.12 -10.91 1.41
CA GLN A 66 -20.19 -11.59 2.16
C GLN A 66 -19.61 -12.73 3.02
N HIS A 67 -19.61 -12.53 4.33
CA HIS A 67 -20.06 -13.55 5.29
C HIS A 67 -20.42 -12.90 6.63
#